data_AF-A0A1B6KXS3-F1
#
_entry.id   AF-A0A1B6KXS3-F1
#
_cell.length_a   1.000
_cell.length_b   1.000
_cell.length_c   1.000
_cell.angle_alpha   90.00
_cell.angle_beta   90.00
_cell.angle_gamma   90.00
#
_symmetry.space_group_name_H-M   'P 1'
#
loop_
_entity.id
_entity.type
_entity.pdbx_description
1 polymer ?
#
loop_
_entity_poly.entity_id
_entity_poly.type
_entity_poly.pdbx_seq_one_letter_code
_entity_poly.pdbx_strand_id
1 'polypeptide(L)'
;TYSPNTEEMDLGEPLVQYPENLNLRDLFYFIAAPTLCYELNFPRTDRIRKRFLLKRLFEVVMLCQVMMSLFQQWIVPSVKHSLIPFSNMDVVKATERLLKLAIPNHLLWLIFFYLLFHSFLNLVGELLHFADRNFYSDWWNAKNIDVFWRSWNTPVHLWAVRHLYLPMVGLGYSKNMASIMVFFTSAFFH
;
A
#
# COMPACT_ATOMS: atom_id res chain seq x y z
N THR A 1 20.95 -0.92 54.17
CA THR A 1 20.70 -2.13 53.36
C THR A 1 19.44 -1.88 52.57
N TYR A 2 19.58 -1.38 51.34
CA TYR A 2 18.45 -0.98 50.49
C TYR A 2 18.30 -2.08 49.42
N SER A 3 17.30 -2.94 49.55
CA SER A 3 16.88 -3.83 48.46
C SER A 3 16.15 -2.99 47.42
N PRO A 4 16.56 -3.01 46.14
CA PRO A 4 15.68 -2.54 45.08
C PRO A 4 14.61 -3.61 44.87
N ASN A 5 13.36 -3.14 44.94
CA ASN A 5 12.15 -3.89 44.67
C ASN A 5 12.25 -4.60 43.32
N THR A 6 11.78 -5.85 43.33
CA THR A 6 11.30 -6.62 42.19
C THR A 6 10.57 -5.73 41.18
N GLU A 7 11.26 -5.39 40.10
CA GLU A 7 10.60 -5.05 38.83
C GLU A 7 9.80 -6.28 38.43
N GLU A 8 8.48 -6.14 38.35
CA GLU A 8 7.61 -7.11 37.70
C GLU A 8 8.10 -7.25 36.25
N MET A 9 8.78 -8.36 35.98
CA MET A 9 9.16 -8.81 34.65
C MET A 9 7.87 -8.99 33.83
N ASP A 10 7.56 -8.01 32.99
CA ASP A 10 6.67 -8.18 31.86
C ASP A 10 7.33 -9.22 30.95
N LEU A 11 6.94 -10.49 31.12
CA LEU A 11 7.39 -11.64 30.34
C LEU A 11 6.81 -11.58 28.92
N GLY A 12 7.14 -10.52 28.18
CA GLY A 12 7.15 -10.55 26.73
C GLY A 12 8.24 -11.51 26.26
N GLU A 13 7.99 -12.24 25.16
CA GLU A 13 9.04 -13.05 24.54
C GLU A 13 10.30 -12.20 24.32
N PRO A 14 11.51 -12.75 24.58
CA PRO A 14 12.75 -11.99 24.41
C PRO A 14 12.85 -11.45 22.99
N LEU A 15 13.00 -10.13 22.86
CA LEU A 15 13.13 -9.46 21.58
C LEU A 15 14.36 -9.97 20.85
N VAL A 16 14.22 -10.30 19.56
CA VAL A 16 15.32 -10.75 18.72
C VAL A 16 16.32 -9.60 18.57
N GLN A 17 17.60 -9.90 18.82
CA GLN A 17 18.71 -8.97 18.69
C GLN A 17 19.66 -9.40 17.57
N TYR A 18 20.42 -8.45 17.02
CA TYR A 18 21.49 -8.79 16.09
C TYR A 18 22.58 -9.59 16.82
N PRO A 19 23.10 -10.71 16.26
CA PRO A 19 22.92 -11.20 14.89
C PRO A 19 21.86 -12.31 14.70
N GLU A 20 21.04 -12.61 15.71
CA GLU A 20 20.11 -13.75 15.71
C GLU A 20 18.98 -13.64 14.67
N ASN A 21 18.71 -12.43 14.18
CA ASN A 21 17.76 -12.15 13.10
C ASN A 21 18.23 -12.60 11.70
N LEU A 22 19.50 -12.99 11.53
CA LEU A 22 20.08 -13.40 10.25
C LEU A 22 19.74 -14.84 9.90
N ASN A 23 18.45 -15.17 9.85
CA ASN A 23 17.96 -16.47 9.47
C ASN A 23 17.02 -16.38 8.24
N LEU A 24 16.94 -17.47 7.47
CA LEU A 24 16.11 -17.49 6.25
C LEU A 24 14.61 -17.35 6.56
N ARG A 25 14.17 -17.78 7.75
CA ARG A 25 12.77 -17.72 8.16
C ARG A 25 12.29 -16.28 8.29
N ASP A 26 13.08 -15.42 8.94
CA ASP A 26 12.77 -14.00 9.13
C ASP A 26 12.85 -13.23 7.81
N LEU A 27 13.80 -13.61 6.94
CA LEU A 27 13.87 -13.07 5.59
C LEU A 27 12.62 -13.40 4.76
N PHE A 28 12.22 -14.67 4.70
CA PHE A 28 11.01 -15.07 3.97
C PHE A 28 9.74 -14.48 4.61
N TYR A 29 9.71 -14.31 5.93
CA TYR A 29 8.63 -13.62 6.59
C TYR A 29 8.52 -12.16 6.11
N PHE A 30 9.63 -11.42 6.11
CA PHE A 30 9.65 -10.04 5.65
C PHE A 30 9.23 -9.91 4.17
N ILE A 31 9.72 -10.79 3.30
CA ILE A 31 9.34 -10.79 1.87
C ILE A 31 7.84 -10.96 1.68
N ALA A 32 7.18 -11.75 2.52
CA ALA A 32 5.74 -11.97 2.46
C ALA A 32 4.91 -10.90 3.21
N ALA A 33 5.52 -10.22 4.20
CA ALA A 33 4.83 -9.24 5.02
C ALA A 33 4.35 -8.04 4.19
N PRO A 34 3.17 -7.47 4.48
CA PRO A 34 2.61 -6.36 3.71
C PRO A 34 3.26 -5.01 4.09
N THR A 35 4.58 -4.95 4.18
CA THR A 35 5.38 -3.75 4.47
C THR A 35 6.66 -3.76 3.64
N LEU A 36 7.18 -2.57 3.35
CA LEU A 36 8.42 -2.38 2.60
C LEU A 36 9.60 -2.00 3.51
N CYS A 37 9.32 -1.69 4.78
CA CYS A 37 10.32 -1.30 5.75
C CYS A 37 10.63 -2.48 6.66
N TYR A 38 11.86 -2.99 6.60
CA TYR A 38 12.30 -4.04 7.51
C TYR A 38 12.43 -3.48 8.93
N GLU A 39 11.97 -4.26 9.91
CA GLU A 39 12.22 -4.08 11.33
C GLU A 39 12.62 -5.44 11.92
N LEU A 40 13.46 -5.42 12.96
CA LEU A 40 13.90 -6.67 13.61
C LEU A 40 12.73 -7.40 14.27
N ASN A 41 11.87 -6.66 14.95
CA ASN A 41 10.75 -7.19 15.72
C ASN A 41 9.44 -6.57 15.21
N PHE A 42 8.75 -7.26 14.29
CA PHE A 42 7.44 -6.83 13.83
C PHE A 42 6.35 -7.10 14.88
N PRO A 43 5.41 -6.16 15.10
CA PRO A 43 4.31 -6.40 16.02
C PRO A 43 3.43 -7.53 15.49
N ARG A 44 3.13 -8.52 16.35
CA ARG A 44 2.36 -9.71 16.00
C ARG A 44 0.99 -9.72 16.64
N THR A 45 0.02 -10.34 15.98
CA THR A 45 -1.29 -10.65 16.58
C THR A 45 -1.26 -12.03 17.23
N ASP A 46 -1.81 -12.18 18.42
CA ASP A 46 -1.81 -13.45 19.16
C ASP A 46 -2.55 -14.60 18.47
N ARG A 47 -3.55 -14.29 17.64
CA ARG A 47 -4.40 -15.29 16.99
C ARG A 47 -4.95 -14.84 15.65
N ILE A 48 -5.19 -15.81 14.77
CA ILE A 48 -5.99 -15.64 13.55
C ILE A 48 -7.49 -15.54 13.90
N ARG A 49 -8.07 -14.38 13.65
CA ARG A 49 -9.50 -14.11 13.75
C ARG A 49 -10.22 -14.65 12.51
N LYS A 50 -10.61 -15.92 12.56
CA LYS A 50 -11.26 -16.65 11.44
C LYS A 50 -12.41 -15.89 10.78
N ARG A 51 -13.29 -15.24 11.57
CA ARG A 51 -14.41 -14.43 11.02
C ARG A 51 -13.92 -13.24 10.21
N PHE A 52 -12.85 -12.57 10.67
CA PHE A 52 -12.23 -11.48 9.93
C PHE A 52 -11.57 -11.99 8.65
N LEU A 53 -10.81 -13.10 8.75
CA LEU A 53 -10.13 -13.73 7.62
C LEU A 53 -11.13 -14.12 6.51
N LEU A 54 -12.19 -14.86 6.85
CA LEU A 54 -13.22 -15.28 5.90
C LEU A 54 -13.93 -14.10 5.27
N LYS A 55 -14.21 -13.04 6.04
CA LYS A 55 -14.79 -11.79 5.51
C LYS A 55 -13.86 -11.16 4.47
N ARG A 56 -12.57 -10.98 4.78
CA ARG A 56 -11.60 -10.38 3.83
C ARG A 56 -11.41 -11.25 2.59
N LEU A 57 -11.35 -12.57 2.76
CA LEU A 57 -11.26 -13.50 1.65
C LEU A 57 -12.48 -13.39 0.72
N PHE A 58 -13.69 -13.36 1.28
CA PHE A 58 -14.91 -13.18 0.51
C PHE A 58 -14.93 -11.84 -0.24
N GLU A 59 -14.56 -10.75 0.43
CA GLU A 59 -14.45 -9.43 -0.20
C GLU A 59 -13.46 -9.43 -1.36
N VAL A 60 -12.27 -10.04 -1.20
CA VAL A 60 -11.28 -10.16 -2.28
C VAL A 60 -11.86 -10.89 -3.49
N VAL A 61 -12.48 -12.06 -3.29
CA VAL A 61 -13.06 -12.85 -4.39
C VAL A 61 -14.18 -12.08 -5.08
N MET A 62 -15.11 -11.51 -4.32
CA MET A 62 -16.25 -10.76 -4.87
C MET A 62 -15.81 -9.50 -5.60
N LEU A 63 -14.92 -8.70 -5.03
CA LEU A 63 -14.45 -7.46 -5.65
C LEU A 63 -13.59 -7.73 -6.89
N CYS A 64 -12.80 -8.82 -6.92
CA CYS A 64 -12.16 -9.27 -8.15
C CYS A 64 -13.18 -9.55 -9.26
N GLN A 65 -14.27 -10.27 -8.96
CA GLN A 65 -15.32 -10.56 -9.94
C GLN A 65 -16.05 -9.30 -10.42
N VAL A 66 -16.37 -8.38 -9.51
CA VAL A 66 -16.97 -7.08 -9.84
C VAL A 66 -16.04 -6.26 -10.73
N MET A 67 -14.75 -6.19 -10.38
CA MET A 67 -13.74 -5.47 -11.15
C MET A 67 -13.59 -6.05 -12.57
N MET A 68 -13.53 -7.39 -12.69
CA MET A 68 -13.49 -8.07 -13.99
C MET A 68 -14.75 -7.79 -14.83
N SER A 69 -15.93 -7.82 -14.20
CA SER A 69 -17.20 -7.53 -14.87
C SER A 69 -17.27 -6.09 -15.38
N LEU A 70 -16.90 -5.12 -14.55
CA LEU A 70 -16.85 -3.69 -14.94
C LEU A 70 -15.82 -3.45 -16.05
N PHE A 71 -14.66 -4.11 -15.98
CA PHE A 71 -13.65 -3.99 -17.02
C PHE A 71 -14.16 -4.53 -18.36
N GLN A 72 -14.75 -5.73 -18.37
CA GLN A 72 -15.27 -6.36 -19.58
C GLN A 72 -16.48 -5.64 -20.18
N GLN A 73 -17.43 -5.21 -19.34
CA GLN A 73 -18.69 -4.63 -19.81
C GLN A 73 -18.57 -3.13 -20.10
N TRP A 74 -17.71 -2.39 -19.40
CA TRP A 74 -17.65 -0.94 -19.50
C TRP A 74 -16.37 -0.43 -20.15
N ILE A 75 -15.20 -0.85 -19.66
CA ILE A 75 -13.91 -0.35 -20.19
C ILE A 75 -13.66 -0.87 -21.59
N VAL A 76 -13.75 -2.18 -21.82
CA VAL A 76 -13.42 -2.78 -23.12
C VAL A 76 -14.26 -2.18 -24.27
N PRO A 77 -15.60 -2.05 -24.17
CA PRO A 77 -16.38 -1.40 -25.22
C PRO A 77 -16.05 0.08 -25.38
N SER A 78 -15.87 0.81 -24.27
CA SER A 78 -15.55 2.23 -24.30
C SER A 78 -14.21 2.49 -25.02
N VAL A 79 -13.18 1.70 -24.74
CA VAL A 79 -11.87 1.80 -25.39
C VAL A 79 -11.96 1.41 -26.87
N LYS A 80 -12.61 0.29 -27.20
CA LYS A 80 -12.79 -0.16 -28.60
C LYS A 80 -13.48 0.90 -29.44
N HIS A 81 -14.53 1.52 -28.90
CA HIS A 81 -15.21 2.60 -29.59
C HIS A 81 -14.25 3.77 -29.77
N SER A 82 -13.50 4.15 -28.74
CA SER A 82 -12.58 5.30 -28.73
C SER A 82 -11.38 5.19 -29.67
N LEU A 83 -10.86 4.00 -29.95
CA LEU A 83 -9.67 3.81 -30.80
C LEU A 83 -9.82 4.35 -32.23
N ILE A 84 -11.01 4.23 -32.82
CA ILE A 84 -11.25 4.61 -34.23
C ILE A 84 -11.08 6.13 -34.44
N PRO A 85 -11.68 7.04 -33.65
CA PRO A 85 -11.44 8.48 -33.82
C PRO A 85 -10.06 8.97 -33.41
N PHE A 86 -9.39 8.28 -32.47
CA PHE A 86 -8.00 8.58 -32.14
C PHE A 86 -7.10 8.43 -33.38
N SER A 87 -7.33 7.38 -34.17
CA SER A 87 -6.62 7.17 -35.44
C SER A 87 -6.96 8.21 -36.51
N ASN A 88 -8.16 8.81 -36.46
CA ASN A 88 -8.62 9.78 -37.46
C ASN A 88 -8.27 11.24 -37.09
N MET A 89 -7.46 11.47 -36.05
CA MET A 89 -7.02 12.80 -35.58
C MET A 89 -8.15 13.78 -35.25
N ASP A 90 -9.36 13.30 -34.95
CA ASP A 90 -10.47 14.15 -34.50
C ASP A 90 -10.34 14.41 -33.00
N VAL A 91 -9.55 15.44 -32.66
CA VAL A 91 -9.22 15.81 -31.26
C VAL A 91 -10.47 16.07 -30.42
N VAL A 92 -11.53 16.61 -31.03
CA VAL A 92 -12.79 16.91 -30.32
C VAL A 92 -13.49 15.61 -29.93
N LYS A 93 -13.68 14.68 -30.88
CA LYS A 93 -14.28 13.37 -30.58
C LYS A 93 -13.41 12.51 -29.68
N ALA A 94 -12.09 12.59 -29.79
CA ALA A 94 -11.16 11.88 -28.92
C ALA A 94 -11.28 12.37 -27.46
N THR A 95 -11.33 13.69 -27.25
CA THR A 95 -11.48 14.30 -25.92
C THR A 95 -12.83 13.95 -25.29
N GLU A 96 -13.93 14.03 -26.04
CA GLU A 96 -15.27 13.62 -25.57
C GLU A 96 -15.26 12.17 -25.07
N ARG A 97 -14.58 11.28 -25.80
CA ARG A 97 -14.50 9.86 -25.47
C ARG A 97 -13.59 9.56 -24.28
N LEU A 98 -12.49 10.29 -24.13
CA LEU A 98 -11.66 10.25 -22.92
C LEU A 98 -12.44 10.66 -21.67
N LEU A 99 -13.23 11.73 -21.76
CA LEU A 99 -14.06 12.19 -20.63
C LEU A 99 -15.11 11.13 -20.23
N LYS A 100 -15.71 10.42 -21.21
CA LYS A 100 -16.61 9.30 -20.94
C LYS A 100 -15.90 8.11 -20.26
N LEU A 101 -14.60 7.94 -20.50
CA LEU A 101 -13.79 6.90 -19.85
C LEU A 101 -13.35 7.29 -18.42
N ALA A 102 -13.31 8.58 -18.10
CA ALA A 102 -12.82 9.05 -16.80
C ALA A 102 -13.63 8.50 -15.61
N ILE A 103 -14.96 8.48 -15.71
CA ILE A 103 -15.86 7.98 -14.65
C ILE A 103 -15.63 6.48 -14.37
N PRO A 104 -15.75 5.56 -15.35
CA PRO A 104 -15.52 4.14 -15.09
C PRO A 104 -14.08 3.85 -14.68
N ASN A 105 -13.11 4.59 -15.22
CA ASN A 105 -11.72 4.46 -14.80
C ASN A 105 -11.53 4.84 -13.31
N HIS A 106 -12.12 5.96 -12.88
CA HIS A 106 -12.03 6.38 -11.48
C HIS A 106 -12.75 5.39 -10.55
N LEU A 107 -13.91 4.88 -10.94
CA LEU A 107 -14.62 3.85 -10.18
C LEU A 107 -13.79 2.57 -10.03
N LEU A 108 -13.17 2.10 -11.11
CA LEU A 108 -12.28 0.94 -11.06
C LEU A 108 -11.07 1.19 -10.16
N TRP A 109 -10.48 2.39 -10.23
CA TRP A 109 -9.37 2.77 -9.37
C TRP A 109 -9.75 2.73 -7.88
N LEU A 110 -10.95 3.21 -7.51
CA LEU A 110 -11.47 3.14 -6.15
C LEU A 110 -11.73 1.70 -5.68
N ILE A 111 -12.30 0.86 -6.54
CA ILE A 111 -12.53 -0.56 -6.24
C ILE A 111 -11.20 -1.29 -6.08
N PHE A 112 -10.24 -1.04 -6.98
CA PHE A 112 -8.90 -1.60 -6.91
C PHE A 112 -8.18 -1.17 -5.61
N PHE A 113 -8.29 0.11 -5.25
CA PHE A 113 -7.74 0.61 -4.00
C PHE A 113 -8.27 -0.17 -2.79
N TYR A 114 -9.59 -0.32 -2.68
CA TYR A 114 -10.21 -1.05 -1.57
C TYR A 114 -9.88 -2.55 -1.62
N LEU A 115 -9.88 -3.16 -2.81
CA LEU A 115 -9.51 -4.56 -3.02
C LEU A 115 -8.08 -4.82 -2.53
N LEU A 116 -7.12 -4.00 -2.95
CA LEU A 116 -5.71 -4.20 -2.64
C LEU A 116 -5.39 -3.77 -1.20
N PHE A 117 -5.51 -2.48 -0.89
CA PHE A 117 -5.02 -1.90 0.36
C PHE A 117 -5.88 -2.26 1.57
N HIS A 118 -7.20 -2.37 1.38
CA HIS A 118 -8.09 -2.73 2.48
C HIS A 118 -8.26 -4.24 2.59
N SER A 119 -8.69 -4.92 1.53
CA SER A 119 -9.10 -6.33 1.66
C SER A 119 -7.91 -7.29 1.60
N PHE A 120 -7.07 -7.18 0.56
CA PHE A 120 -5.96 -8.09 0.31
C PHE A 120 -4.82 -7.92 1.33
N LEU A 121 -4.32 -6.71 1.57
CA LEU A 121 -3.24 -6.52 2.56
C LEU A 121 -3.66 -6.90 3.99
N ASN A 122 -4.93 -6.66 4.37
CA ASN A 122 -5.43 -7.15 5.67
C ASN A 122 -5.59 -8.67 5.70
N LEU A 123 -5.95 -9.31 4.58
CA LEU A 123 -5.98 -10.77 4.47
C LEU A 123 -4.59 -11.35 4.67
N VAL A 124 -3.60 -10.84 3.92
CA VAL A 124 -2.18 -11.23 4.04
C VAL A 124 -1.67 -10.97 5.46
N GLY A 125 -1.96 -9.80 6.02
CA GLY A 125 -1.56 -9.44 7.37
C GLY A 125 -2.17 -10.37 8.43
N GLU A 126 -3.43 -10.77 8.27
CA GLU A 126 -4.07 -11.75 9.18
C GLU A 126 -3.43 -13.15 9.05
N LEU A 127 -3.13 -13.62 7.83
CA LEU A 127 -2.47 -14.90 7.60
C LEU A 127 -1.05 -14.96 8.18
N LEU A 128 -0.35 -13.83 8.15
CA LEU A 128 1.04 -13.69 8.63
C LEU A 128 1.14 -13.25 10.09
N HIS A 129 0.02 -13.15 10.81
CA HIS A 129 -0.06 -12.54 12.14
C HIS A 129 0.58 -11.15 12.23
N PHE A 130 0.55 -10.37 11.15
CA PHE A 130 1.07 -9.01 11.10
C PHE A 130 0.05 -8.04 11.74
N ALA A 131 0.47 -7.37 12.81
CA ALA A 131 -0.41 -6.48 13.57
C ALA A 131 -0.44 -5.04 13.03
N ASP A 132 0.63 -4.57 12.38
CA ASP A 132 0.66 -3.24 11.79
C ASP A 132 -0.20 -3.23 10.51
N ARG A 133 -1.41 -2.70 10.61
CA ARG A 133 -2.39 -2.73 9.51
C ARG A 133 -2.67 -1.35 8.95
N ASN A 134 -1.78 -0.40 9.20
CA ASN A 134 -1.89 0.96 8.71
C ASN A 134 -1.37 1.07 7.27
N PHE A 135 -2.09 0.47 6.32
CA PHE A 135 -1.70 0.48 4.90
C PHE A 135 -2.05 1.80 4.19
N TYR A 136 -3.00 2.55 4.74
CA TYR A 136 -3.47 3.82 4.20
C TYR A 136 -4.18 4.64 5.30
N SER A 137 -4.22 5.95 5.14
CA SER A 137 -4.95 6.89 6.00
C SER A 137 -6.16 7.49 5.28
N ASP A 138 -6.84 8.48 5.86
CA ASP A 138 -8.05 9.12 5.33
C ASP A 138 -7.77 10.07 4.14
N TRP A 139 -7.14 9.54 3.10
CA TRP A 139 -6.73 10.26 1.89
C TRP A 139 -7.90 10.90 1.13
N TRP A 140 -9.12 10.39 1.28
CA TRP A 140 -10.32 10.98 0.69
C TRP A 140 -10.71 12.32 1.32
N ASN A 141 -10.22 12.61 2.54
CA ASN A 141 -10.38 13.90 3.22
C ASN A 141 -9.18 14.84 3.00
N ALA A 142 -8.24 14.49 2.13
CA ALA A 142 -7.04 15.28 1.89
C ALA A 142 -7.40 16.67 1.34
N LYS A 143 -6.95 17.73 2.03
CA LYS A 143 -7.19 19.13 1.64
C LYS A 143 -6.26 19.63 0.53
N ASN A 144 -5.21 18.88 0.23
CA ASN A 144 -4.25 19.19 -0.81
C ASN A 144 -3.59 17.92 -1.33
N ILE A 145 -2.89 18.04 -2.47
CA ILE A 145 -2.28 16.91 -3.16
C ILE A 145 -1.12 16.28 -2.38
N ASP A 146 -0.38 17.07 -1.59
CA ASP A 146 0.70 16.56 -0.75
C ASP A 146 0.16 15.57 0.29
N VAL A 147 -0.90 15.94 1.01
CA VAL A 147 -1.54 15.06 1.99
C VAL A 147 -2.07 13.80 1.32
N PHE A 148 -2.68 13.90 0.13
CA PHE A 148 -3.13 12.73 -0.63
C PHE A 148 -1.98 11.75 -0.93
N TRP A 149 -0.86 12.24 -1.47
CA TRP A 149 0.30 11.38 -1.82
C TRP A 149 0.90 10.64 -0.63
N ARG A 150 0.81 11.22 0.56
CA ARG A 150 1.35 10.64 1.79
C ARG A 150 0.39 9.68 2.50
N SER A 151 -0.91 9.76 2.20
CA SER A 151 -1.95 9.03 2.93
C SER A 151 -2.56 7.87 2.14
N TRP A 152 -2.48 7.85 0.80
CA TRP A 152 -3.11 6.79 0.02
C TRP A 152 -2.37 5.44 0.14
N ASN A 153 -1.04 5.45 0.12
CA ASN A 153 -0.20 4.25 0.15
C ASN A 153 0.92 4.42 1.19
N THR A 154 0.57 4.16 2.43
CA THR A 154 1.47 4.33 3.58
C THR A 154 2.75 3.48 3.45
N PRO A 155 2.72 2.19 3.05
CA PRO A 155 3.94 1.38 2.91
C PRO A 155 4.97 2.00 1.97
N VAL A 156 4.55 2.48 0.78
CA VAL A 156 5.45 3.13 -0.19
C VAL A 156 5.91 4.49 0.33
N HIS A 157 5.00 5.27 0.94
CA HIS A 157 5.37 6.57 1.51
C HIS A 157 6.45 6.41 2.60
N LEU A 158 6.25 5.50 3.56
CA LEU A 158 7.19 5.24 4.64
C LEU A 158 8.54 4.73 4.09
N TRP A 159 8.50 3.86 3.08
CA TRP A 159 9.72 3.38 2.43
C TRP A 159 10.49 4.53 1.78
N ALA A 160 9.82 5.39 1.01
CA ALA A 160 10.43 6.54 0.36
C ALA A 160 11.00 7.53 1.40
N VAL A 161 10.29 7.75 2.51
CA VAL A 161 10.78 8.62 3.59
C VAL A 161 12.02 8.01 4.25
N ARG A 162 11.98 6.74 4.65
CA ARG A 162 13.04 6.08 5.42
C ARG A 162 14.29 5.78 4.59
N HIS A 163 14.15 5.35 3.36
CA HIS A 163 15.25 4.81 2.56
C HIS A 163 15.77 5.78 1.48
N LEU A 164 15.02 6.82 1.13
CA LEU A 164 15.45 7.81 0.14
C LEU A 164 15.54 9.21 0.75
N TYR A 165 14.42 9.74 1.26
CA TYR A 165 14.35 11.13 1.69
C TYR A 165 15.25 11.44 2.90
N LEU A 166 15.10 10.71 4.00
CA LEU A 166 15.87 10.96 5.23
C LEU A 166 17.38 10.74 5.03
N PRO A 167 17.85 9.67 4.34
CA PRO A 167 19.26 9.51 4.04
C PRO A 167 19.82 10.65 3.19
N MET A 168 19.11 11.11 2.17
CA MET A 168 19.54 12.25 1.35
C MET A 168 19.68 13.54 2.17
N VAL A 169 18.70 13.83 3.01
CA VAL A 169 18.78 15.00 3.91
C VAL A 169 19.91 14.84 4.92
N GLY A 170 20.13 13.63 5.45
CA GLY A 170 21.22 13.30 6.37
C GLY A 170 22.61 13.45 5.75
N LEU A 171 22.74 13.24 4.43
CA LEU A 171 23.96 13.49 3.66
C LEU A 171 24.18 14.98 3.34
N GLY A 172 23.28 15.88 3.76
CA GLY A 172 23.39 17.33 3.57
C GLY A 172 22.73 17.87 2.31
N TYR A 173 22.00 17.06 1.54
CA TYR A 173 21.23 17.58 0.40
C TYR A 173 20.03 18.43 0.87
N SER A 174 19.63 19.40 0.04
CA SER A 174 18.45 20.23 0.33
C SER A 174 17.16 19.41 0.29
N LYS A 175 16.16 19.81 1.09
CA LYS A 175 14.84 19.16 1.12
C LYS A 175 14.18 19.11 -0.27
N ASN A 176 14.37 20.15 -1.09
CA ASN A 176 13.83 20.21 -2.43
C ASN A 176 14.48 19.16 -3.34
N MET A 177 15.81 19.01 -3.28
CA MET A 177 16.52 17.98 -4.04
C MET A 177 16.05 16.57 -3.64
N ALA A 178 15.90 16.31 -2.34
CA ALA A 178 15.40 15.02 -1.85
C ALA A 178 13.97 14.73 -2.34
N SER A 179 13.07 15.72 -2.30
CA SER A 179 11.71 15.57 -2.84
C SER A 179 11.70 15.31 -4.35
N ILE A 180 12.57 15.99 -5.12
CA ILE A 180 12.72 15.77 -6.56
C ILE A 180 13.18 14.34 -6.85
N MET A 181 14.13 13.81 -6.08
CA MET A 181 14.60 12.43 -6.24
C MET A 181 13.52 11.40 -5.92
N VAL A 182 12.73 11.61 -4.86
CA VAL A 182 11.57 10.76 -4.56
C VAL A 182 10.55 10.81 -5.71
N PHE A 183 10.29 11.99 -6.27
CA PHE A 183 9.40 12.15 -7.42
C PHE A 183 9.89 11.37 -8.65
N PHE A 184 11.16 11.52 -9.04
CA PHE A 184 11.72 10.81 -10.18
C PHE A 184 11.79 9.30 -9.96
N THR A 185 12.09 8.86 -8.74
CA THR A 185 12.06 7.42 -8.41
C THR A 185 10.66 6.87 -8.56
N SER A 186 9.65 7.58 -8.05
CA SER A 186 8.23 7.21 -8.25
C SER A 186 7.88 7.15 -9.74
N ALA A 187 8.27 8.16 -10.51
CA ALA A 187 8.01 8.22 -11.95
C ALA A 187 8.67 7.08 -12.75
N PHE A 188 9.83 6.60 -12.33
CA PHE A 188 10.50 5.46 -12.97
C PHE A 188 9.73 4.13 -12.80
N PHE A 189 8.99 3.96 -11.70
CA PHE A 189 8.23 2.75 -11.41
C PHE A 189 6.78 2.77 -11.94
N HIS A 190 6.28 3.92 -12.40
CA HIS A 190 4.95 4.06 -13.03
C HIS A 190 5.03 3.75 -14.53
#